data_AF-A0A8T6SB91-F1
#
_entry.id   AF-A0A8T6SB91-F1
#
_cell.length_a   1.000
_cell.length_b   1.000
_cell.length_c   1.000
_cell.angle_alpha   90.00
_cell.angle_beta   90.00
_cell.angle_gamma   90.00
#
_symmetry.space_group_name_H-M   'P 1'
#
loop_
_entity.id
_entity.type
_entity.pdbx_description
1 polymer ?
#
loop_
_entity_poly.entity_id
_entity_poly.type
_entity_poly.pdbx_seq_one_letter_code
_entity_poly.pdbx_strand_id
1 'polypeptide(L)'
;MRSVCPENSGNDVYVLQNGIYRFNGNWKKRGIGNLGTKQIEHIDIIEKDGKLYQVLKILRSGRLRTSILSDSISDIGKFKTIERCVNLNADQKRMWFEKIRSVNDEKMINSLPISLNYSKI
;
A
#
# COMPACT_ATOMS: atom_id res chain seq x y z
N MET A 1 6.21 -32.13 6.11
CA MET A 1 5.28 -31.02 6.38
C MET A 1 4.76 -30.54 5.02
N ARG A 2 3.57 -30.99 4.60
CA ARG A 2 3.00 -30.66 3.29
C ARG A 2 2.35 -29.28 3.38
N SER A 3 2.75 -28.35 2.52
CA SER A 3 2.09 -27.06 2.36
C SER A 3 0.69 -27.28 1.80
N VAL A 4 -0.33 -27.08 2.63
CA VAL A 4 -1.72 -27.04 2.21
C VAL A 4 -1.92 -25.73 1.46
N CYS A 5 -2.20 -25.80 0.16
CA CYS A 5 -2.80 -24.68 -0.56
C CYS A 5 -4.14 -24.38 0.13
N PRO A 6 -4.39 -23.16 0.64
CA PRO A 6 -5.70 -22.83 1.18
C PRO A 6 -6.69 -22.93 0.01
N GLU A 7 -7.79 -23.64 0.25
CA GLU A 7 -8.94 -23.65 -0.64
C GLU A 7 -9.31 -22.19 -0.99
N ASN A 8 -9.59 -21.93 -2.27
CA ASN A 8 -9.61 -20.60 -2.92
C ASN A 8 -10.65 -19.59 -2.39
N SER A 9 -11.20 -19.77 -1.19
CA SER A 9 -12.09 -18.80 -0.54
C SER A 9 -12.02 -18.96 0.98
N GLY A 10 -11.36 -18.00 1.64
CA GLY A 10 -11.65 -17.67 3.02
C GLY A 10 -12.33 -16.30 3.04
N ASN A 11 -13.43 -16.15 3.78
CA ASN A 11 -14.20 -14.89 3.90
C ASN A 11 -13.39 -13.69 4.44
N ASP A 12 -12.10 -13.89 4.75
CA ASP A 12 -11.26 -12.93 5.46
C ASP A 12 -9.84 -12.83 4.86
N VAL A 13 -9.68 -13.30 3.61
CA VAL A 13 -8.44 -13.15 2.85
C VAL A 13 -8.63 -12.10 1.77
N TYR A 14 -8.01 -10.93 1.97
CA TYR A 14 -7.95 -9.90 0.94
C TYR A 14 -6.55 -9.86 0.34
N VAL A 15 -6.49 -9.85 -1.00
CA VAL A 15 -5.26 -9.68 -1.75
C VAL A 15 -5.45 -8.52 -2.72
N LEU A 16 -4.99 -7.34 -2.32
CA LEU A 16 -5.13 -6.12 -3.12
C LEU A 16 -4.05 -6.04 -4.19
N GLN A 17 -4.38 -5.35 -5.29
CA GLN A 17 -3.50 -5.18 -6.46
C GLN A 17 -2.16 -4.52 -6.09
N ASN A 18 -2.17 -3.64 -5.08
CA ASN A 18 -0.99 -2.97 -4.53
C ASN A 18 -0.15 -3.87 -3.56
N GLY A 19 -0.49 -5.15 -3.49
CA GLY A 19 0.11 -6.17 -2.64
C GLY A 19 -0.25 -6.06 -1.16
N ILE A 20 -1.16 -5.19 -0.75
CA ILE A 20 -1.62 -5.21 0.64
C ILE A 20 -2.48 -6.46 0.84
N TYR A 21 -2.23 -7.17 1.94
CA TYR A 21 -2.93 -8.40 2.24
C TYR A 21 -3.58 -8.33 3.63
N ARG A 22 -4.74 -8.96 3.76
CA ARG A 22 -5.40 -9.26 5.03
C ARG A 22 -5.53 -10.76 5.17
N PHE A 23 -5.20 -11.28 6.34
CA PHE A 23 -5.41 -12.67 6.69
C PHE A 23 -5.91 -12.73 8.13
N ASN A 24 -6.97 -13.49 8.39
CA ASN A 24 -7.51 -13.71 9.73
C ASN A 24 -7.77 -12.40 10.48
N GLY A 25 -8.42 -11.43 9.83
CA GLY A 25 -8.84 -10.17 10.42
C GLY A 25 -7.74 -9.12 10.48
N ASN A 26 -6.51 -9.52 10.18
CA ASN A 26 -5.33 -8.70 10.40
C ASN A 26 -4.71 -8.27 9.07
N TRP A 27 -4.59 -6.96 8.89
CA TRP A 27 -3.83 -6.38 7.80
C TRP A 27 -2.33 -6.60 8.01
N LYS A 28 -1.63 -7.06 6.97
CA LYS A 28 -0.17 -7.29 7.05
C LYS A 28 0.59 -5.98 7.00
N LYS A 29 1.32 -5.70 8.08
CA LYS A 29 2.28 -4.60 8.19
C LYS A 29 3.48 -4.86 7.27
N ARG A 30 4.11 -3.77 6.82
CA ARG A 30 5.22 -3.80 5.84
C ARG A 30 6.56 -3.31 6.40
N GLY A 31 6.62 -3.05 7.71
CA GLY A 31 7.85 -2.69 8.40
C GLY A 31 8.37 -1.31 8.00
N ILE A 32 9.71 -1.17 7.99
CA ILE A 32 10.39 0.10 7.73
C ILE A 32 10.61 0.28 6.23
N GLY A 33 10.39 1.49 5.74
CA GLY A 33 10.61 1.87 4.36
C GLY A 33 10.99 3.32 4.20
N ASN A 34 11.05 3.77 2.95
CA ASN A 34 11.33 5.15 2.59
C ASN A 34 10.14 5.74 1.85
N LEU A 35 9.76 6.96 2.22
CA LEU A 35 8.79 7.77 1.49
C LEU A 35 9.49 9.05 1.02
N GLY A 36 9.94 9.04 -0.23
CA GLY A 36 10.83 10.07 -0.75
C GLY A 36 12.13 10.11 0.06
N THR A 37 12.41 11.25 0.70
CA THR A 37 13.60 11.45 1.54
C THR A 37 13.39 11.11 3.02
N LYS A 38 12.17 10.73 3.42
CA LYS A 38 11.83 10.43 4.82
C LYS A 38 11.89 8.93 5.05
N GLN A 39 12.54 8.51 6.13
CA GLN A 39 12.44 7.14 6.61
C GLN A 39 11.15 7.00 7.40
N ILE A 40 10.38 5.97 7.10
CA ILE A 40 9.06 5.73 7.70
C ILE A 40 8.96 4.30 8.23
N GLU A 41 8.17 4.12 9.27
CA GLU A 41 7.76 2.82 9.79
C GLU A 41 6.26 2.65 9.54
N HIS A 42 5.88 1.55 8.93
CA HIS A 42 4.48 1.18 8.75
C HIS A 42 3.95 0.57 10.04
N ILE A 43 3.22 1.36 10.82
CA ILE A 43 2.71 0.99 12.13
C ILE A 43 1.45 0.15 11.99
N ASP A 44 0.54 0.56 11.11
CA ASP A 44 -0.75 -0.10 10.97
C ASP A 44 -1.50 0.23 9.67
N ILE A 45 -2.57 -0.51 9.44
CA ILE A 45 -3.55 -0.24 8.38
C ILE A 45 -4.91 -0.07 9.03
N ILE A 46 -5.58 1.05 8.72
CA ILE A 46 -6.93 1.34 9.19
C ILE A 46 -7.89 1.42 8.00
N GLU A 47 -9.12 0.99 8.25
CA GLU A 47 -10.22 1.08 7.31
C GLU A 47 -11.17 2.19 7.75
N LYS A 48 -11.52 3.09 6.83
CA LYS A 48 -12.50 4.17 7.05
C LYS A 48 -13.37 4.30 5.82
N ASP A 49 -14.68 4.16 5.96
CA ASP A 49 -15.67 4.32 4.87
C ASP A 49 -15.35 3.51 3.61
N GLY A 50 -14.93 2.26 3.76
CA GLY A 50 -14.55 1.38 2.65
C GLY A 50 -13.21 1.73 1.99
N LYS A 51 -12.49 2.73 2.49
CA LYS A 51 -11.13 3.09 2.06
C LYS A 51 -10.10 2.58 3.04
N LEU A 52 -8.91 2.33 2.51
CA LEU A 52 -7.78 1.83 3.27
C LEU A 52 -6.74 2.94 3.48
N TYR A 53 -6.25 3.08 4.71
CA TYR A 53 -5.22 4.06 5.08
C TYR A 53 -4.05 3.34 5.74
N GLN A 54 -2.84 3.67 5.30
CA GLN A 54 -1.60 3.26 5.96
C GLN A 54 -1.23 4.29 7.02
N VAL A 55 -1.02 3.84 8.24
CA VAL A 55 -0.53 4.64 9.35
C VAL A 55 0.99 4.50 9.40
N LEU A 56 1.67 5.61 9.16
CA LEU A 56 3.12 5.66 9.00
C LEU A 56 3.73 6.56 10.08
N LYS A 57 4.74 6.07 10.79
CA LYS A 57 5.58 6.89 11.67
C LYS A 57 6.75 7.42 10.88
N ILE A 58 7.00 8.72 10.91
CA ILE A 58 8.24 9.26 10.36
C ILE A 58 9.36 9.03 11.38
N LEU A 59 10.33 8.17 11.04
CA LEU A 59 11.51 7.87 11.85
C LEU A 59 12.65 8.86 11.61
N ARG A 60 12.71 9.49 10.44
CA ARG A 60 13.71 10.50 10.13
C ARG A 60 13.10 11.60 9.28
N SER A 61 13.03 12.80 9.84
CA SER A 61 12.78 14.03 9.08
C SER A 61 13.91 14.24 8.07
N GLY A 62 13.59 14.77 6.88
CA GLY A 62 14.54 14.88 5.75
C GLY A 62 15.87 15.59 6.07
N ARG A 63 16.83 15.49 5.15
CA ARG A 63 18.15 16.14 5.30
C ARG A 63 17.99 17.67 5.35
N LEU A 64 18.83 18.33 6.16
CA LEU A 64 18.84 19.79 6.34
C LEU A 64 18.74 20.57 5.02
N ARG A 65 19.59 20.22 4.04
CA ARG A 65 19.60 20.85 2.71
C ARG A 65 18.25 20.78 2.01
N THR A 66 17.58 19.62 2.05
CA THR A 66 16.28 19.43 1.40
C THR A 66 15.21 20.25 2.09
N SER A 67 15.24 20.29 3.42
CA SER A 67 14.30 21.07 4.22
C SER A 67 14.47 22.58 4.06
N ILE A 68 15.68 23.07 3.78
CA ILE A 68 15.91 24.49 3.44
C ILE A 68 15.25 24.82 2.09
N LEU A 69 15.44 23.95 1.08
CA LEU A 69 14.86 24.16 -0.25
C LEU A 69 13.32 24.10 -0.26
N SER A 70 12.73 23.32 0.65
CA SER A 70 11.28 23.17 0.79
C SER A 70 10.65 24.02 1.89
N ASP A 71 11.39 24.99 2.44
CA ASP A 71 10.99 25.87 3.55
C ASP A 71 10.33 25.14 4.74
N SER A 72 10.84 23.95 5.05
CA SER A 72 10.29 23.03 6.05
C SER A 72 11.31 22.71 7.14
N ILE A 73 12.19 23.67 7.46
CA ILE A 73 13.24 23.52 8.49
C ILE A 73 12.61 23.24 9.86
N SER A 74 11.46 23.86 10.15
CA SER A 74 10.71 23.71 11.40
C SER A 74 10.18 22.28 11.64
N ASP A 75 10.18 21.43 10.62
CA ASP A 75 9.76 20.03 10.70
C ASP A 75 10.91 19.04 10.94
N ILE A 76 12.16 19.53 10.97
CA ILE A 76 13.33 18.71 11.29
C ILE A 76 13.28 18.29 12.76
N GLY A 77 13.54 17.00 13.03
CA GLY A 77 13.54 16.42 14.37
C GLY A 77 12.14 16.09 14.91
N LYS A 78 11.07 16.45 14.21
CA LYS A 78 9.69 16.13 14.62
C LYS A 78 9.27 14.77 14.10
N PHE A 79 9.17 13.79 14.99
CA PHE A 79 8.54 12.50 14.71
C PHE A 79 7.02 12.71 14.66
N LYS A 80 6.41 12.43 13.50
CA LYS A 80 4.96 12.56 13.31
C LYS A 80 4.40 11.25 12.77
N THR A 81 3.18 10.95 13.17
CA THR A 81 2.39 9.88 12.56
C THR A 81 1.52 10.49 11.47
N ILE A 82 1.55 9.90 10.29
CA ILE A 82 0.76 10.34 9.14
C ILE A 82 -0.13 9.19 8.66
N GLU A 83 -1.33 9.53 8.21
CA GLU A 83 -2.22 8.60 7.52
C GLU A 83 -2.11 8.84 6.02
N ARG A 84 -1.89 7.79 5.26
CA ARG A 84 -1.83 7.84 3.79
C ARG A 84 -2.95 6.99 3.21
N CYS A 85 -3.88 7.61 2.50
CA CYS A 85 -4.88 6.89 1.74
C CYS A 85 -4.20 6.02 0.68
N VAL A 86 -4.55 4.74 0.67
CA VAL A 86 -4.06 3.79 -0.30
C VAL A 86 -4.93 3.86 -1.55
N ASN A 87 -4.29 3.98 -2.71
CA ASN A 87 -4.98 3.77 -3.97
C ASN A 87 -5.18 2.25 -4.19
N LEU A 88 -6.42 1.81 -4.16
CA LEU A 88 -6.79 0.40 -4.36
C LEU A 88 -6.52 -0.08 -5.78
N ASN A 89 -6.49 0.83 -6.77
CA ASN A 89 -6.29 0.54 -8.19
C ASN A 89 -4.92 1.06 -8.68
N ALA A 90 -3.88 0.93 -7.85
CA ALA A 90 -2.55 1.47 -8.16
C ALA A 90 -1.71 0.58 -9.09
N ASP A 91 -2.11 -0.67 -9.32
CA ASP A 91 -1.37 -1.57 -10.21
C ASP A 91 -1.59 -1.19 -11.67
N GLN A 92 -0.50 -0.88 -12.36
CA GLN A 92 -0.47 -0.49 -13.77
C GLN A 92 0.14 -1.58 -14.66
N LYS A 93 0.57 -2.72 -14.11
CA LYS A 93 1.21 -3.80 -14.89
C LYS A 93 0.20 -4.76 -15.50
N ARG A 94 -1.07 -4.65 -15.11
CA ARG A 94 -2.17 -5.51 -15.55
C ARG A 94 -3.34 -4.66 -16.03
N MET A 95 -4.10 -5.22 -16.96
CA MET A 95 -5.40 -4.69 -17.34
C MET A 95 -6.42 -5.32 -16.40
N TRP A 96 -6.96 -4.50 -15.50
CA TRP A 96 -8.04 -4.89 -14.58
C TRP A 96 -9.38 -4.62 -15.24
N PHE A 97 -10.28 -5.60 -15.24
CA PHE A 97 -11.59 -5.46 -15.91
C PHE A 97 -12.57 -4.57 -15.15
N GLU A 98 -12.35 -4.40 -13.85
CA GLU A 98 -13.16 -3.55 -12.99
C GLU A 98 -12.27 -2.75 -12.05
N LYS A 99 -12.84 -1.69 -11.45
CA LYS A 99 -12.18 -0.88 -10.42
C LYS A 99 -12.73 -1.24 -9.06
N ILE A 100 -11.84 -1.42 -8.09
CA ILE A 100 -12.19 -1.55 -6.68
C ILE A 100 -12.63 -0.18 -6.17
N ARG A 101 -13.86 -0.08 -5.66
CA ARG A 101 -14.39 1.17 -5.07
C ARG A 101 -14.29 1.16 -3.56
N SER A 102 -14.51 -0.01 -2.96
CA SER A 102 -14.44 -0.24 -1.52
C SER A 102 -13.70 -1.56 -1.24
N VAL A 103 -13.01 -1.63 -0.11
CA VAL A 103 -12.48 -2.92 0.39
C VAL A 103 -13.60 -3.86 0.84
N ASN A 104 -14.79 -3.33 1.13
CA ASN A 104 -15.98 -4.09 1.54
C ASN A 104 -16.81 -4.59 0.37
N ASP A 105 -16.36 -4.39 -0.88
CA ASP A 105 -17.10 -4.87 -2.06
C ASP A 105 -17.10 -6.41 -2.16
N GLU A 106 -16.25 -7.11 -1.38
CA GLU A 106 -16.15 -8.58 -1.31
C GLU A 106 -16.08 -9.28 -2.68
N LYS A 107 -15.44 -8.62 -3.65
CA LYS A 107 -15.35 -9.09 -5.04
C LYS A 107 -13.94 -9.49 -5.42
N MET A 108 -13.86 -10.60 -6.14
CA MET A 108 -12.68 -10.97 -6.91
C MET A 108 -12.74 -10.31 -8.29
N ILE A 109 -11.71 -9.53 -8.63
CA ILE A 109 -11.61 -8.88 -9.94
C ILE A 109 -10.59 -9.61 -10.79
N ASN A 110 -11.03 -10.01 -12.00
CA ASN A 110 -10.17 -10.66 -12.98
C ASN A 110 -9.28 -9.63 -13.70
N SER A 111 -8.12 -10.10 -14.19
CA SER A 111 -7.14 -9.27 -14.89
C SER A 111 -6.42 -10.05 -15.98
N LEU A 112 -5.87 -9.32 -16.93
CA LEU A 112 -4.91 -9.85 -17.91
C LEU A 112 -3.55 -9.16 -17.74
N PRO A 113 -2.43 -9.89 -17.93
CA PRO A 113 -1.13 -9.25 -18.00
C PRO A 113 -1.08 -8.33 -19.23
N ILE A 114 -0.57 -7.10 -19.05
CA ILE A 114 -0.28 -6.24 -20.20
C ILE A 114 1.02 -6.79 -20.81
N SER A 115 0.94 -7.40 -21.99
CA SER A 115 2.13 -7.85 -22.70
C SER A 115 2.91 -6.62 -23.20
N LEU A 116 4.10 -6.37 -22.67
CA LEU A 116 4.98 -5.29 -23.13
C LEU A 116 5.82 -5.68 -24.36
N ASN A 117 5.53 -6.83 -24.99
CA ASN A 117 6.35 -7.39 -26.07
C ASN A 117 6.13 -6.73 -27.45
N TYR A 118 5.47 -5.58 -27.54
CA TYR A 118 5.17 -4.93 -28.82
C TYR A 118 5.90 -3.59 -28.97
N SER A 119 7.23 -3.64 -29.09
CA SER A 119 8.08 -2.54 -29.60
C SER A 119 9.43 -3.09 -30.07
N LYS A 120 9.39 -3.84 -31.17
CA LYS A 120 10.50 -3.94 -32.13
C LYS A 120 9.92 -3.60 -33.50
N ILE A 121 9.80 -2.31 -33.78
CA ILE A 121 9.73 -1.76 -35.14
C ILE A 121 10.65 -0.55 -35.13
#